data_AF-A0A924FKF9-F1
#
_entry.id   AF-A0A924FKF9-F1
#
_cell.length_a   1.000
_cell.length_b   1.000
_cell.length_c   1.000
_cell.angle_alpha   90.00
_cell.angle_beta   90.00
_cell.angle_gamma   90.00
#
_symmetry.space_group_name_H-M   'P 1'
#
loop_
_entity.id
_entity.type
_entity.pdbx_description
1 polymer ?
#
loop_
_entity_poly.entity_id
_entity_poly.type
_entity_poly.pdbx_seq_one_letter_code
_entity_poly.pdbx_strand_id
1 'polypeptide(L)'
;MMTLEPIHIDEDRTNPLYASSDCQEIFKSYPDYYHQTGYNPPWIGYFVLRDGQVVGVGGFVGKPENGRVEIAYGTFEQNEGQGVASFACRQLTAIARITDPSLVITAKTSPEKNAS
;
A
#
# COMPACT_ATOMS: atom_id res chain seq x y z
N MET A 1 14.42 -8.44 6.27
CA MET A 1 14.23 -8.06 4.84
C MET A 1 12.82 -7.50 4.68
N MET A 2 12.59 -6.52 3.79
CA MET A 2 11.24 -5.97 3.56
C MET A 2 10.54 -6.64 2.37
N THR A 3 9.23 -6.88 2.50
CA THR A 3 8.36 -7.44 1.45
C THR A 3 7.02 -6.71 1.41
N LEU A 4 6.29 -6.84 0.30
CA LEU A 4 4.88 -6.43 0.21
C LEU A 4 3.98 -7.65 0.38
N GLU A 5 2.97 -7.53 1.24
CA GLU A 5 1.91 -8.53 1.43
C GLU A 5 0.59 -7.95 0.92
N PRO A 6 -0.12 -8.58 -0.04
CA PRO A 6 -1.39 -8.07 -0.54
C PRO A 6 -2.45 -7.99 0.55
N ILE A 7 -3.27 -6.95 0.54
CA ILE A 7 -4.43 -6.82 1.43
C ILE A 7 -5.65 -7.38 0.70
N HIS A 8 -6.00 -8.64 0.99
CA HIS A 8 -7.12 -9.33 0.37
C HIS A 8 -8.48 -8.80 0.86
N ILE A 9 -9.53 -8.93 0.04
CA ILE A 9 -10.89 -8.46 0.40
C ILE A 9 -11.49 -9.31 1.55
N ASP A 10 -11.11 -10.57 1.59
CA ASP A 10 -11.50 -11.62 2.52
C ASP A 10 -10.40 -11.97 3.54
N GLU A 11 -9.45 -11.04 3.74
CA GLU A 11 -8.33 -11.20 4.67
C GLU A 11 -8.79 -11.55 6.10
N ASP A 12 -8.10 -12.49 6.74
CA ASP A 12 -8.35 -12.83 8.14
C ASP A 12 -7.78 -11.75 9.05
N ARG A 13 -8.65 -10.82 9.46
CA ARG A 13 -8.31 -9.69 10.33
C ARG A 13 -7.93 -10.12 11.75
N THR A 14 -8.17 -11.38 12.13
CA THR A 14 -7.80 -11.94 13.43
C THR A 14 -6.39 -12.55 13.43
N ASN A 15 -5.75 -12.64 12.27
CA ASN A 15 -4.38 -13.11 12.15
C ASN A 15 -3.44 -12.27 13.06
N PRO A 16 -2.63 -12.91 13.92
CA PRO A 16 -1.69 -12.21 14.80
C PRO A 16 -0.75 -11.23 14.10
N LEU A 17 -0.44 -11.46 12.82
CA LEU A 17 0.35 -10.55 11.98
C LEU A 17 -0.26 -9.13 11.92
N TYR A 18 -1.60 -9.03 11.98
CA TYR A 18 -2.34 -7.78 11.84
C TYR A 18 -2.89 -7.25 13.17
N ALA A 19 -2.43 -7.77 14.31
CA ALA A 19 -2.98 -7.41 15.62
C ALA A 19 -2.73 -5.94 16.05
N SER A 20 -1.76 -5.25 15.44
CA SER A 20 -1.46 -3.85 15.75
C SER A 20 -2.63 -2.91 15.41
N SER A 21 -2.78 -1.83 16.18
CA SER A 21 -3.80 -0.81 15.93
C SER A 21 -3.73 -0.23 14.51
N ASP A 22 -2.53 -0.02 13.97
CA ASP A 22 -2.35 0.52 12.62
C ASP A 22 -2.96 -0.39 11.55
N CYS A 23 -2.68 -1.69 11.59
CA CYS A 23 -3.31 -2.66 10.69
C CYS A 23 -4.83 -2.69 10.83
N GLN A 24 -5.35 -2.63 12.05
CA GLN A 24 -6.79 -2.64 12.30
C GLN A 24 -7.47 -1.36 11.78
N GLU A 25 -6.83 -0.20 11.87
CA GLU A 25 -7.31 1.05 11.24
C GLU A 25 -7.33 0.94 9.71
N ILE A 26 -6.30 0.36 9.10
CA ILE A 26 -6.28 0.09 7.65
C ILE A 26 -7.47 -0.81 7.26
N PHE A 27 -7.73 -1.89 7.98
CA PHE A 27 -8.87 -2.77 7.70
C PHE A 27 -10.26 -2.13 7.89
N LYS A 28 -10.38 -1.06 8.68
CA LYS A 28 -11.66 -0.33 8.79
C LYS A 28 -12.00 0.42 7.51
N SER A 29 -10.99 0.95 6.81
CA SER A 29 -11.18 1.78 5.61
C SER A 29 -11.20 0.97 4.30
N TYR A 30 -10.51 -0.15 4.25
CA TYR A 30 -10.31 -0.93 3.03
C TYR A 30 -11.57 -1.56 2.40
N PRO A 31 -12.57 -2.06 3.16
CA PRO A 31 -13.79 -2.59 2.57
C PRO A 31 -14.55 -1.52 1.76
N ASP A 32 -14.72 -0.33 2.34
CA ASP A 32 -15.37 0.78 1.65
C ASP A 32 -14.53 1.24 0.45
N TYR A 33 -13.20 1.25 0.61
CA TYR A 33 -12.28 1.58 -0.46
C TYR A 33 -12.39 0.64 -1.66
N TYR A 34 -12.37 -0.68 -1.44
CA TYR A 34 -12.54 -1.66 -2.51
C TYR A 34 -13.96 -1.71 -3.07
N HIS A 35 -14.97 -1.34 -2.28
CA HIS A 35 -16.32 -1.16 -2.81
C HIS A 35 -16.39 0.01 -3.79
N GLN A 36 -15.66 1.10 -3.55
CA GLN A 36 -15.63 2.28 -4.42
C GLN A 36 -14.71 2.13 -5.64
N THR A 37 -13.52 1.56 -5.44
CA THR A 37 -12.46 1.48 -6.47
C THR A 37 -12.42 0.14 -7.21
N GLY A 38 -13.09 -0.88 -6.65
CA GLY A 38 -13.04 -2.25 -7.10
C GLY A 38 -11.77 -2.99 -6.65
N TYR A 39 -11.93 -4.25 -6.26
CA TYR A 39 -10.79 -5.14 -5.98
C TYR A 39 -10.20 -5.69 -7.29
N ASN A 40 -9.13 -5.07 -7.79
CA ASN A 40 -8.54 -5.38 -9.10
C ASN A 40 -7.03 -5.70 -8.99
N PRO A 41 -6.61 -6.89 -8.53
CA PRO A 41 -5.19 -7.23 -8.44
C PRO A 41 -4.46 -7.04 -9.80
N PRO A 42 -3.23 -6.49 -9.82
CA PRO A 42 -2.41 -6.08 -8.67
C PRO A 42 -2.68 -4.64 -8.18
N TRP A 43 -3.72 -3.98 -8.69
CA TRP A 43 -4.10 -2.60 -8.34
C TRP A 43 -4.90 -2.55 -7.04
N ILE A 44 -4.28 -3.05 -5.98
CA ILE A 44 -4.85 -3.18 -4.64
C ILE A 44 -3.89 -2.57 -3.61
N GLY A 45 -4.23 -2.67 -2.32
CA GLY A 45 -3.31 -2.32 -1.26
C GLY A 45 -2.44 -3.47 -0.79
N TYR A 46 -1.36 -3.09 -0.12
CA TYR A 46 -0.28 -3.94 0.34
C TYR A 46 0.21 -3.47 1.70
N PHE A 47 0.41 -4.39 2.63
CA PHE A 47 1.20 -4.13 3.82
C PHE A 47 2.69 -4.23 3.50
N VAL A 48 3.50 -3.40 4.16
CA VAL A 48 4.96 -3.55 4.15
C VAL A 48 5.34 -4.38 5.35
N LEU A 49 5.89 -5.57 5.11
CA LEU A 49 6.37 -6.46 6.16
C LEU A 49 7.88 -6.30 6.32
N ARG A 50 8.34 -6.35 7.57
CA ARG A 50 9.75 -6.48 7.93
C ARG A 50 9.86 -7.43 9.10
N ASP A 51 10.59 -8.52 8.89
CA ASP A 51 10.93 -9.51 9.93
C ASP A 51 9.68 -10.02 10.69
N GLY A 52 8.59 -10.26 9.96
CA GLY A 52 7.32 -10.77 10.50
C GLY A 52 6.40 -9.70 11.12
N GLN A 53 6.74 -8.42 11.01
CA GLN A 53 5.94 -7.31 11.52
C GLN A 53 5.51 -6.39 10.37
N VAL A 54 4.25 -5.92 10.41
CA VAL A 54 3.80 -4.83 9.52
C VAL A 54 4.36 -3.50 10.00
N VAL A 55 5.06 -2.79 9.10
CA VAL A 55 5.77 -1.53 9.42
C VAL A 55 5.27 -0.34 8.59
N GLY A 56 4.35 -0.58 7.66
CA GLY A 56 3.75 0.45 6.83
C GLY A 56 2.75 -0.14 5.85
N VAL A 57 2.26 0.71 4.96
CA VAL A 57 1.23 0.36 3.99
C VAL A 57 1.50 1.10 2.69
N GLY A 58 1.08 0.50 1.57
CA GLY A 58 1.04 1.20 0.30
C GLY A 58 0.10 0.49 -0.67
N GLY A 59 -0.32 1.16 -1.72
CA GLY A 59 -1.28 0.61 -2.64
C GLY A 59 -1.53 1.50 -3.83
N PHE A 60 -2.38 1.00 -4.71
CA PHE A 60 -2.87 1.74 -5.87
C PHE A 60 -4.21 2.38 -5.56
N VAL A 61 -4.42 3.59 -6.08
CA VAL A 61 -5.69 4.31 -5.99
C VAL A 61 -6.67 3.83 -7.05
N GLY A 62 -7.02 2.55 -6.94
CA GLY A 62 -7.77 1.80 -7.94
C GLY A 62 -6.92 1.34 -9.13
N LYS A 63 -7.59 0.70 -10.08
CA LYS A 63 -6.99 0.27 -11.35
C LYS A 63 -6.56 1.48 -12.21
N PRO A 64 -5.68 1.28 -13.21
CA PRO A 64 -5.28 2.36 -14.10
C PRO A 64 -6.46 2.95 -14.87
N GLU A 65 -6.47 4.28 -15.00
CA GLU A 65 -7.44 5.04 -15.77
C GLU A 65 -6.72 6.05 -16.66
N ASN A 66 -7.13 6.14 -17.94
CA ASN A 66 -6.52 7.04 -18.93
C ASN A 66 -4.99 6.93 -19.03
N GLY A 67 -4.47 5.70 -18.95
CA GLY A 67 -3.03 5.41 -19.02
C GLY A 67 -2.24 5.85 -17.78
N ARG A 68 -2.92 6.14 -16.66
CA ARG A 68 -2.30 6.55 -15.41
C ARG A 68 -2.70 5.63 -14.27
N VAL A 69 -1.80 5.44 -13.33
CA VAL A 69 -2.10 4.78 -12.06
C VAL A 69 -1.49 5.59 -10.92
N GLU A 70 -2.29 5.88 -9.90
CA GLU A 70 -1.83 6.60 -8.72
C GLU A 70 -1.42 5.60 -7.63
N ILE A 71 -0.27 5.86 -7.00
CA ILE A 71 0.21 5.12 -5.83
C ILE A 71 0.10 5.99 -4.58
N ALA A 72 -0.23 5.35 -3.48
CA ALA A 72 -0.18 5.92 -2.14
C ALA A 72 0.66 5.00 -1.26
N TYR A 73 1.48 5.57 -0.39
CA TYR A 73 2.33 4.79 0.52
C TYR A 73 2.64 5.59 1.77
N GLY A 74 2.85 4.89 2.87
CA GLY A 74 3.09 5.47 4.19
C GLY A 74 3.87 4.53 5.08
N THR A 75 4.53 5.13 6.06
CA THR A 75 5.22 4.42 7.14
C THR A 75 4.42 4.60 8.42
N PHE A 76 4.26 3.57 9.23
CA PHE A 76 3.67 3.74 10.56
C PHE A 76 4.62 4.51 11.47
N GLU A 77 4.08 5.36 12.35
CA GLU A 77 4.83 6.38 13.10
C GLU A 77 6.08 5.83 13.81
N GLN A 78 5.97 4.64 14.43
CA GLN A 78 7.08 4.01 15.17
C GLN A 78 8.18 3.44 14.25
N ASN A 79 7.94 3.42 12.93
CA ASN A 79 8.83 2.87 11.91
C ASN A 79 9.40 3.93 10.97
N GLU A 80 9.14 5.22 11.22
CA GLU A 80 9.65 6.32 10.41
C GLU A 80 11.18 6.41 10.40
N GLY A 81 11.74 7.04 9.36
CA GLY A 81 13.19 7.20 9.19
C GLY A 81 13.94 5.93 8.80
N GLN A 82 13.25 4.82 8.54
CA GLN A 82 13.85 3.50 8.29
C GLN A 82 13.72 3.03 6.84
N GLY A 83 13.32 3.93 5.93
CA GLY A 83 13.23 3.65 4.49
C GLY A 83 12.01 2.84 4.03
N VAL A 84 11.01 2.66 4.90
CA VAL A 84 9.76 1.91 4.61
C VAL A 84 8.98 2.53 3.45
N ALA A 85 8.66 3.82 3.51
CA ALA A 85 7.99 4.53 2.41
C ALA A 85 8.76 4.45 1.08
N SER A 86 10.09 4.60 1.11
CA SER A 86 10.93 4.45 -0.09
C SER A 86 10.92 3.03 -0.65
N PHE A 87 10.87 2.02 0.22
CA PHE A 87 10.69 0.63 -0.19
C PHE A 87 9.34 0.43 -0.87
N ALA A 88 8.25 0.87 -0.24
CA ALA A 88 6.89 0.75 -0.78
C ALA A 88 6.77 1.43 -2.16
N CYS A 89 7.24 2.67 -2.28
CA CYS A 89 7.24 3.41 -3.54
C CYS A 89 7.97 2.67 -4.67
N ARG A 90 9.16 2.12 -4.37
CA ARG A 90 9.92 1.32 -5.35
C ARG A 90 9.19 0.05 -5.76
N GLN A 91 8.60 -0.67 -4.80
CA GLN A 91 7.90 -1.93 -5.09
C GLN A 91 6.60 -1.69 -5.88
N LEU A 92 5.79 -0.70 -5.51
CA LEU A 92 4.59 -0.34 -6.26
C LEU A 92 4.93 0.13 -7.68
N THR A 93 6.01 0.90 -7.84
CA THR A 93 6.52 1.28 -9.16
C THR A 93 6.92 0.06 -9.98
N ALA A 94 7.61 -0.91 -9.37
CA ALA A 94 8.00 -2.14 -10.04
C ALA A 94 6.77 -2.97 -10.47
N ILE A 95 5.78 -3.13 -9.58
CA ILE A 95 4.50 -3.80 -9.89
C ILE A 95 3.85 -3.14 -11.11
N ALA A 96 3.70 -1.81 -11.11
CA ALA A 96 3.09 -1.10 -12.22
C ALA A 96 3.86 -1.30 -13.53
N ARG A 97 5.19 -1.17 -13.51
CA ARG A 97 6.04 -1.32 -14.70
C ARG A 97 6.06 -2.73 -15.27
N ILE A 98 6.02 -3.74 -14.41
CA ILE A 98 5.95 -5.15 -14.83
C ILE A 98 4.58 -5.46 -15.43
N THR A 99 3.52 -4.91 -14.82
CA THR A 99 2.13 -5.19 -15.24
C THR A 99 1.80 -4.47 -16.56
N ASP A 100 2.14 -3.18 -16.66
CA ASP A 100 1.99 -2.41 -17.87
C ASP A 100 3.07 -1.29 -17.93
N PRO A 101 4.13 -1.48 -18.74
CA PRO A 101 5.23 -0.52 -18.83
C PRO A 101 4.81 0.82 -19.44
N SER A 102 3.66 0.90 -20.12
CA SER A 102 3.15 2.12 -20.76
C SER A 102 2.52 3.11 -19.78
N LEU A 103 2.19 2.66 -18.56
CA LEU A 103 1.53 3.51 -17.58
C LEU A 103 2.42 4.66 -17.10
N VAL A 104 1.76 5.80 -16.90
CA VAL A 104 2.30 6.92 -16.13
C VAL A 104 1.92 6.70 -14.66
N ILE A 105 2.93 6.62 -13.81
CA ILE A 105 2.74 6.41 -12.37
C ILE A 105 2.74 7.78 -11.68
N THR A 106 1.71 8.06 -10.90
CA THR A 106 1.56 9.31 -10.16
C THR A 106 1.49 9.04 -8.65
N ALA A 107 1.83 10.03 -7.83
CA ALA A 107 1.62 9.99 -6.39
C ALA A 107 1.24 11.40 -5.94
N LYS A 108 0.39 11.49 -4.91
CA LYS A 108 0.10 12.77 -4.25
C LYS A 108 0.90 12.85 -2.97
N THR A 109 1.58 13.96 -2.77
CA THR A 109 2.30 14.27 -1.53
C THR A 109 1.62 15.45 -0.84
N SER A 110 1.60 15.44 0.50
CA SER A 110 1.23 16.63 1.26
C SER A 110 2.28 17.73 1.02
N PRO A 111 1.90 19.03 1.01
CA PRO A 111 2.88 20.12 1.00
C PRO A 111 3.70 20.21 2.30
N GLU A 112 3.24 19.60 3.39
CA GLU A 112 3.94 19.55 4.67
C GLU A 112 4.95 18.39 4.71
N LYS A 113 6.08 18.58 5.41
CA LYS A 113 7.10 17.54 5.57
C LYS A 113 6.56 16.43 6.47
N ASN A 114 6.49 15.23 5.94
CA ASN A 114 5.98 14.02 6.58
C ASN A 114 6.91 12.83 6.25
N ALA A 115 6.65 11.66 6.84
CA ALA A 115 7.39 10.44 6.52
C ALA A 115 6.89 9.74 5.24
N SER A 116 6.12 10.45 4.41
CA SER A 116 5.66 10.03 3.07
C SER A 116 5.22 11.19 2.17
#